data_AF-A0A545UVW9-F1
#
_entry.id   AF-A0A545UVW9-F1
#
_cell.length_a   1.000
_cell.length_b   1.000
_cell.length_c   1.000
_cell.angle_alpha   90.00
_cell.angle_beta   90.00
_cell.angle_gamma   90.00
#
_symmetry.space_group_name_H-M   'P 1'
#
loop_
_entity.id
_entity.type
_entity.pdbx_description
1 polymer ?
#
loop_
_entity_poly.entity_id
_entity_poly.type
_entity_poly.pdbx_seq_one_letter_code
_entity_poly.pdbx_strand_id
1 'polypeptide(L)'
;MSRNPVGLALATLFAVAHFACASSGDDESGQVGEMSIVFPQNDTYAVVSPFPVIFGYQNAPALLSYNSELSWSVQCAQGSLYGSDTVNGYKYAQVPSGGAYYILNSTTTLQDALPGGSKDPAGPYGRWHGEEDACSLSWEFHYWTVCSKRPDGATLIQSGVGKRSGKMYFTTRPGARLPRDAIRDYQGCALKGTAEKVANSSTACPNLLAQPEAQPCNLDVKAAASSLAGAAVSPTTSFAGTPTSSTATSTAKTTSSSGP
;
A
#
# COMPACT_ATOMS: atom_id res chain seq x y z
N MET A 1 71.20 -16.34 -27.73
CA MET A 1 70.84 -17.09 -26.50
C MET A 1 69.51 -16.56 -26.00
N SER A 2 68.42 -17.29 -26.24
CA SER A 2 67.16 -17.12 -25.51
C SER A 2 66.46 -18.48 -25.50
N ARG A 3 66.26 -19.03 -24.30
CA ARG A 3 65.40 -20.18 -24.00
C ARG A 3 64.35 -19.64 -23.01
N ASN A 4 63.09 -19.57 -23.47
CA ASN A 4 61.82 -20.06 -22.87
C ASN A 4 61.79 -20.47 -21.37
N PRO A 5 60.61 -20.61 -20.68
CA PRO A 5 59.21 -20.31 -21.10
C PRO A 5 58.19 -19.94 -19.96
N VAL A 6 56.91 -19.90 -20.35
CA VAL A 6 55.65 -20.18 -19.60
C VAL A 6 55.09 -19.17 -18.60
N GLY A 7 53.85 -18.73 -18.90
CA GLY A 7 52.90 -18.18 -17.94
C GLY A 7 51.57 -17.82 -18.62
N LEU A 8 50.87 -18.82 -19.16
CA LEU A 8 49.56 -18.67 -19.79
C LEU A 8 48.48 -18.60 -18.69
N ALA A 9 47.90 -17.42 -18.45
CA ALA A 9 46.69 -17.28 -17.64
C ALA A 9 45.56 -16.77 -18.55
N LEU A 10 44.71 -17.70 -18.96
CA LEU A 10 43.50 -17.46 -19.75
C LEU A 10 42.41 -16.97 -18.78
N ALA A 11 42.17 -15.65 -18.74
CA ALA A 11 41.00 -15.09 -18.06
C ALA A 11 39.91 -14.82 -19.11
N THR A 12 38.89 -15.66 -19.10
CA THR A 12 37.69 -15.57 -19.92
C THR A 12 36.92 -14.28 -19.61
N LEU A 13 36.75 -13.44 -20.63
CA LEU A 13 35.81 -12.32 -20.61
C LEU A 13 34.37 -12.86 -20.53
N PHE A 14 33.69 -12.64 -19.41
CA PHE A 14 32.23 -12.65 -19.39
C PHE A 14 31.73 -11.28 -19.88
N ALA A 15 31.35 -11.20 -21.15
CA ALA A 15 30.55 -10.11 -21.66
C ALA A 15 29.14 -10.23 -21.08
N VAL A 16 28.86 -9.51 -19.99
CA VAL A 16 27.49 -9.29 -19.53
C VAL A 16 26.86 -8.30 -20.51
N ALA A 17 26.03 -8.83 -21.41
CA ALA A 17 25.17 -8.02 -22.27
C ALA A 17 24.22 -7.21 -21.38
N HIS A 18 24.59 -5.95 -21.12
CA HIS A 18 23.66 -4.96 -20.64
C HIS A 18 22.68 -4.70 -21.78
N PHE A 19 21.48 -5.26 -21.67
CA PHE A 19 20.32 -4.71 -22.35
C PHE A 19 20.08 -3.31 -21.79
N ALA A 20 20.78 -2.32 -22.34
CA ALA A 20 20.34 -0.94 -22.28
C ALA A 20 19.05 -0.86 -23.10
N CYS A 21 17.90 -0.91 -22.44
CA CYS A 21 16.65 -0.51 -23.07
C CYS A 21 16.84 0.94 -23.54
N ALA A 22 16.87 1.10 -24.87
CA ALA A 22 16.89 2.39 -25.52
C ALA A 22 15.68 3.19 -25.03
N SER A 23 15.95 4.26 -24.29
CA SER A 23 14.98 5.31 -24.03
C SER A 23 14.73 6.02 -25.36
N SER A 24 13.56 5.76 -25.96
CA SER A 24 13.02 6.63 -27.00
C SER A 24 12.72 7.98 -26.34
N GLY A 25 13.48 8.99 -26.74
CA GLY A 25 13.35 10.35 -26.24
C GLY A 25 12.01 10.97 -26.64
N ASP A 26 11.43 11.67 -25.67
CA ASP A 26 10.51 12.79 -25.89
C ASP A 26 10.90 13.89 -24.89
N ASP A 27 11.69 14.84 -25.39
CA ASP A 27 12.11 16.10 -24.75
C ASP A 27 10.91 17.07 -24.64
N GLU A 28 9.88 16.66 -23.89
CA GLU A 28 9.22 17.61 -23.00
C GLU A 28 9.85 17.37 -21.63
N SER A 29 10.39 18.43 -21.03
CA SER A 29 11.11 18.49 -19.73
C SER A 29 10.22 18.15 -18.52
N GLY A 30 9.28 17.24 -18.69
CA GLY A 30 8.39 16.74 -17.67
C GLY A 30 9.10 15.78 -16.73
N GLN A 31 8.76 15.93 -15.46
CA GLN A 31 9.25 15.07 -14.40
C GLN A 31 8.25 13.93 -14.19
N VAL A 32 8.75 12.70 -14.02
CA VAL A 32 7.92 11.55 -13.68
C VAL A 32 7.77 11.50 -12.17
N GLY A 33 6.56 11.65 -11.68
CA GLY A 33 6.17 11.36 -10.29
C GLY A 33 5.44 10.04 -10.20
N GLU A 34 5.67 9.25 -9.16
CA GLU A 34 5.00 7.97 -8.95
C GLU A 34 4.48 7.84 -7.52
N MET A 35 3.30 7.24 -7.36
CA MET A 35 2.78 6.70 -6.12
C MET A 35 2.74 5.17 -6.22
N SER A 36 3.28 4.48 -5.22
CA SER A 36 3.31 3.03 -5.11
C SER A 36 2.63 2.58 -3.81
N ILE A 37 2.12 1.35 -3.76
CA ILE A 37 1.51 0.78 -2.55
C ILE A 37 2.58 0.00 -1.80
N VAL A 38 2.91 0.48 -0.60
CA VAL A 38 3.94 -0.13 0.25
C VAL A 38 3.34 -1.19 1.15
N PHE A 39 2.14 -0.93 1.68
CA PHE A 39 1.41 -1.88 2.50
C PHE A 39 -0.10 -1.61 2.43
N PRO A 40 -0.98 -2.63 2.41
CA PRO A 40 -0.69 -4.07 2.34
C PRO A 40 -0.08 -4.51 1.00
N GLN A 41 0.48 -5.71 0.98
CA GLN A 41 0.89 -6.45 -0.22
C GLN A 41 -0.11 -7.59 -0.48
N ASN A 42 0.06 -8.32 -1.59
CA ASN A 42 -0.73 -9.52 -1.89
C ASN A 42 -0.30 -10.70 -1.01
N ASP A 43 -0.57 -10.60 0.30
CA ASP A 43 -0.18 -11.55 1.33
C ASP A 43 -1.27 -11.66 2.42
N THR A 44 -1.03 -12.52 3.41
CA THR A 44 -1.93 -12.77 4.54
C THR A 44 -1.40 -12.15 5.83
N TYR A 45 -2.25 -11.39 6.52
CA TYR A 45 -1.88 -10.67 7.73
C TYR A 45 -2.77 -11.02 8.93
N ALA A 46 -2.23 -10.77 10.13
CA ALA A 46 -3.00 -10.87 11.35
C ALA A 46 -4.18 -9.88 11.34
N VAL A 47 -5.30 -10.32 11.93
CA VAL A 47 -6.44 -9.45 12.22
C VAL A 47 -6.09 -8.54 13.39
N VAL A 48 -5.83 -7.27 13.08
CA VAL A 48 -5.42 -6.25 14.04
C VAL A 48 -6.23 -4.98 13.85
N SER A 49 -6.38 -4.21 14.92
CA SER A 49 -6.96 -2.87 14.85
C SER A 49 -6.09 -1.89 15.65
N PRO A 50 -5.69 -0.74 15.07
CA PRO A 50 -5.83 -0.35 13.66
C PRO A 50 -5.01 -1.23 12.70
N PHE A 51 -5.40 -1.32 11.42
CA PHE A 51 -4.62 -2.01 10.38
C PHE A 51 -3.94 -0.97 9.48
N PRO A 52 -2.62 -1.08 9.22
CA PRO A 52 -1.89 -0.02 8.53
C PRO A 52 -2.18 -0.02 7.02
N VAL A 53 -2.18 1.17 6.43
CA VAL A 53 -2.13 1.39 4.97
C VAL A 53 -1.03 2.42 4.70
N ILE A 54 -0.11 2.08 3.79
CA ILE A 54 1.07 2.88 3.50
C ILE A 54 1.22 3.06 1.99
N PHE A 55 1.22 4.31 1.56
CA PHE A 55 1.54 4.70 0.19
C PHE A 55 2.93 5.33 0.17
N GLY A 56 3.72 4.98 -0.83
CA GLY A 56 5.05 5.55 -1.08
C GLY A 56 5.05 6.43 -2.31
N TYR A 57 5.89 7.46 -2.35
CA TYR A 57 5.99 8.39 -3.47
C TYR A 57 7.44 8.49 -3.95
N GLN A 58 7.61 8.53 -5.25
CA GLN A 58 8.87 8.82 -5.90
C GLN A 58 8.74 10.12 -6.67
N ASN A 59 9.75 10.99 -6.55
CA ASN A 59 9.73 12.33 -7.12
C ASN A 59 8.42 13.07 -6.81
N ALA A 60 8.05 13.03 -5.53
CA ALA A 60 6.80 13.59 -5.03
C ALA A 60 6.59 15.05 -5.42
N PRO A 61 7.62 15.94 -5.46
CA PRO A 61 7.43 17.28 -6.01
C PRO A 61 6.78 17.30 -7.39
N ALA A 62 7.12 16.39 -8.30
CA ALA A 62 6.49 16.32 -9.61
C ALA A 62 5.00 15.93 -9.53
N LEU A 63 4.67 14.91 -8.74
CA LEU A 63 3.30 14.41 -8.58
C LEU A 63 2.40 15.36 -7.78
N LEU A 64 2.99 16.17 -6.90
CA LEU A 64 2.29 16.98 -5.90
C LEU A 64 2.46 18.49 -6.13
N SER A 65 3.09 18.90 -7.22
CA SER A 65 3.23 20.32 -7.61
C SER A 65 1.89 21.03 -7.82
N TYR A 66 0.82 20.26 -7.98
CA TYR A 66 -0.52 20.75 -8.27
C TYR A 66 -1.50 20.23 -7.22
N ASN A 67 -2.67 20.87 -7.14
CA ASN A 67 -3.72 20.46 -6.21
C ASN A 67 -4.18 19.02 -6.51
N SER A 68 -3.63 18.08 -5.76
CA SER A 68 -3.86 16.65 -5.87
C SER A 68 -4.40 16.05 -4.58
N GLU A 69 -5.14 14.97 -4.72
CA GLU A 69 -5.79 14.27 -3.62
C GLU A 69 -5.61 12.76 -3.76
N LEU A 70 -5.36 12.09 -2.64
CA LEU A 70 -5.50 10.65 -2.53
C LEU A 70 -6.73 10.31 -1.69
N SER A 71 -7.63 9.53 -2.28
CA SER A 71 -8.71 8.83 -1.59
C SER A 71 -8.43 7.33 -1.65
N TRP A 72 -8.75 6.59 -0.58
CA TRP A 72 -8.61 5.14 -0.57
C TRP A 72 -9.64 4.49 0.35
N SER A 73 -9.89 3.20 0.16
CA SER A 73 -10.75 2.41 1.04
C SER A 73 -10.27 0.98 1.14
N VAL A 74 -10.44 0.38 2.32
CA VAL A 74 -10.24 -1.04 2.56
C VAL A 74 -11.61 -1.66 2.73
N GLN A 75 -11.89 -2.71 1.95
CA GLN A 75 -13.10 -3.50 2.04
C GLN A 75 -12.75 -4.94 2.36
N CYS A 76 -13.31 -5.49 3.44
CA CYS A 76 -13.15 -6.90 3.82
C CYS A 76 -14.52 -7.58 3.76
N ALA A 77 -14.59 -8.77 3.18
CA ALA A 77 -15.85 -9.43 2.84
C ALA A 77 -16.72 -9.74 4.07
N GLN A 78 -16.13 -9.87 5.25
CA GLN A 78 -16.83 -10.19 6.50
C GLN A 78 -16.56 -9.17 7.62
N GLY A 79 -15.99 -8.00 7.30
CA GLY A 79 -15.71 -6.94 8.28
C GLY A 79 -14.64 -7.29 9.32
N SER A 80 -13.76 -8.26 9.03
CA SER A 80 -12.66 -8.68 9.91
C SER A 80 -11.74 -7.55 10.35
N LEU A 81 -11.61 -6.51 9.54
CA LEU A 81 -10.95 -5.27 9.90
C LEU A 81 -12.03 -4.23 10.15
N TYR A 82 -12.12 -3.71 11.38
CA TYR A 82 -12.96 -2.58 11.80
C TYR A 82 -14.43 -2.84 12.15
N GLY A 83 -14.92 -4.08 12.05
CA GLY A 83 -16.33 -4.38 12.33
C GLY A 83 -17.29 -3.74 11.33
N SER A 84 -16.78 -3.34 10.18
CA SER A 84 -17.53 -2.80 9.05
C SER A 84 -16.93 -3.33 7.76
N ASP A 85 -17.78 -3.63 6.78
CA ASP A 85 -17.33 -4.18 5.51
C ASP A 85 -16.45 -3.19 4.74
N THR A 86 -16.59 -1.88 4.97
CA THR A 86 -15.82 -0.85 4.24
C THR A 86 -15.33 0.25 5.18
N VAL A 87 -14.04 0.53 5.09
CA VAL A 87 -13.41 1.67 5.76
C VAL A 87 -12.75 2.57 4.74
N ASN A 88 -13.16 3.82 4.70
CA ASN A 88 -12.60 4.85 3.82
C ASN A 88 -11.46 5.56 4.54
N GLY A 89 -10.31 5.70 3.91
CA GLY A 89 -9.23 6.56 4.36
C GLY A 89 -9.64 8.03 4.49
N TYR A 90 -8.75 8.84 5.08
CA TYR A 90 -8.94 10.29 5.12
C TYR A 90 -9.10 10.82 3.68
N LYS A 91 -10.32 11.25 3.34
CA LYS A 91 -10.63 11.97 2.11
C LYS A 91 -9.81 13.26 2.13
N TYR A 92 -9.07 13.59 1.07
CA TYR A 92 -8.16 14.74 1.05
C TYR A 92 -6.90 14.61 1.93
N ALA A 93 -6.26 13.44 1.99
CA ALA A 93 -4.99 13.31 2.72
C ALA A 93 -3.94 14.27 2.14
N GLN A 94 -3.48 15.24 2.95
CA GLN A 94 -2.47 16.20 2.54
C GLN A 94 -1.14 15.47 2.37
N VAL A 95 -0.60 15.51 1.14
CA VAL A 95 0.65 14.83 0.82
C VAL A 95 1.83 15.77 1.13
N PRO A 96 2.88 15.31 1.84
CA PRO A 96 4.05 16.14 2.17
C PRO A 96 4.91 16.52 0.92
N SER A 97 5.76 17.55 0.99
CA SER A 97 6.23 18.39 -0.17
C SER A 97 7.72 18.38 -0.66
N GLY A 98 8.54 17.36 -0.40
CA GLY A 98 9.92 17.03 -0.85
C GLY A 98 10.43 15.57 -0.66
N GLY A 99 11.07 14.95 -1.66
CA GLY A 99 11.74 13.62 -1.51
C GLY A 99 10.81 12.40 -1.54
N ALA A 100 11.37 11.18 -1.40
CA ALA A 100 10.59 9.94 -1.38
C ALA A 100 9.75 9.88 -0.10
N TYR A 101 8.42 9.97 -0.24
CA TYR A 101 7.51 10.09 0.89
C TYR A 101 6.75 8.82 1.18
N TYR A 102 6.40 8.66 2.44
CA TYR A 102 5.43 7.67 2.87
C TYR A 102 4.26 8.38 3.54
N ILE A 103 3.05 8.20 3.02
CA ILE A 103 1.84 8.52 3.78
C ILE A 103 1.53 7.30 4.65
N LEU A 104 1.62 7.47 5.97
CA LEU A 104 1.07 6.53 6.93
C LEU A 104 -0.34 6.98 7.27
N ASN A 105 -1.33 6.34 6.67
CA ASN A 105 -2.73 6.63 6.95
C ASN A 105 -3.28 5.49 7.82
N SER A 106 -2.78 5.44 9.07
CA SER A 106 -3.25 4.47 10.06
C SER A 106 -4.73 4.68 10.33
N THR A 107 -5.51 3.61 10.34
CA THR A 107 -6.97 3.64 10.53
C THR A 107 -7.43 3.99 11.95
N THR A 108 -6.51 4.38 12.83
CA THR A 108 -6.79 4.92 14.17
C THR A 108 -7.76 6.10 14.08
N THR A 109 -7.53 6.99 13.12
CA THR A 109 -8.44 8.11 12.82
C THR A 109 -9.77 7.68 12.21
N LEU A 110 -9.91 6.46 11.71
CA LEU A 110 -11.13 5.99 11.03
C LEU A 110 -12.10 5.31 11.98
N GLN A 111 -11.60 4.57 12.96
CA GLN A 111 -12.44 4.12 14.08
C GLN A 111 -12.92 5.29 14.94
N ASP A 112 -12.12 6.35 15.05
CA ASP A 112 -12.50 7.55 15.81
C ASP A 112 -13.37 8.53 15.00
N ALA A 113 -13.24 8.57 13.68
CA ALA A 113 -14.07 9.42 12.81
C ALA A 113 -15.45 8.82 12.48
N LEU A 114 -15.69 7.53 12.76
CA LEU A 114 -17.03 6.96 12.62
C LEU A 114 -17.97 7.62 13.65
N PRO A 115 -19.12 8.18 13.22
CA PRO A 115 -20.16 8.64 14.14
C PRO A 115 -20.49 7.51 15.13
N GLY A 116 -20.78 7.83 16.40
CA GLY A 116 -20.97 6.82 17.45
C GLY A 116 -21.99 5.72 17.12
N GLY A 117 -22.99 6.00 16.27
CA GLY A 117 -23.96 5.00 15.79
C GLY A 117 -23.49 4.11 14.64
N SER A 118 -22.30 4.36 14.07
CA SER A 118 -21.66 3.58 13.00
C SER A 118 -20.51 2.72 13.51
N LYS A 119 -20.12 2.87 14.79
CA LYS A 119 -19.21 1.94 15.45
C LYS A 119 -19.99 0.67 15.79
N ASP A 120 -19.52 -0.49 15.38
CA ASP A 120 -20.20 -1.75 15.70
C ASP A 120 -20.18 -1.94 17.24
N PRO A 121 -21.34 -2.07 17.90
CA PRO A 121 -21.41 -2.32 19.33
C PRO A 121 -20.71 -3.63 19.75
N ALA A 122 -20.47 -4.56 18.83
CA ALA A 122 -19.70 -5.78 19.05
C ALA A 122 -18.17 -5.54 19.08
N GLY A 123 -17.70 -4.31 18.81
CA GLY A 123 -16.30 -3.91 18.93
C GLY A 123 -15.56 -3.83 17.59
N PRO A 124 -14.21 -3.74 17.63
CA PRO A 124 -13.39 -3.41 16.46
C PRO A 124 -13.36 -4.47 15.35
N TYR A 125 -13.96 -5.64 15.57
CA TYR A 125 -14.08 -6.75 14.62
C TYR A 125 -15.55 -7.12 14.35
N GLY A 126 -16.49 -6.33 14.88
CA GLY A 126 -17.92 -6.58 14.73
C GLY A 126 -18.33 -7.99 15.15
N ARG A 127 -19.17 -8.64 14.34
CA ARG A 127 -19.62 -10.04 14.54
C ARG A 127 -18.73 -11.08 13.86
N TRP A 128 -17.53 -10.70 13.45
CA TRP A 128 -16.65 -11.59 12.73
C TRP A 128 -16.07 -12.67 13.66
N HIS A 129 -16.25 -13.93 13.26
CA HIS A 129 -15.75 -15.12 13.97
C HIS A 129 -15.14 -16.15 13.00
N GLY A 130 -14.81 -15.74 11.78
CA GLY A 130 -14.30 -16.60 10.72
C GLY A 130 -12.83 -16.99 10.90
N GLU A 131 -12.38 -17.95 10.10
CA GLU A 131 -10.98 -18.36 10.05
C GLU A 131 -10.15 -17.46 9.11
N GLU A 132 -10.76 -16.92 8.07
CA GLU A 132 -10.10 -16.07 7.08
C GLU A 132 -11.11 -15.06 6.52
N ASP A 133 -10.60 -13.89 6.12
CA ASP A 133 -11.39 -12.88 5.40
C ASP A 133 -10.58 -12.28 4.24
N ALA A 134 -11.24 -12.16 3.09
CA ALA A 134 -10.67 -11.60 1.88
C ALA A 134 -10.89 -10.08 1.87
N CYS A 135 -9.81 -9.33 1.72
CA CYS A 135 -9.81 -7.88 1.75
C CYS A 135 -9.29 -7.29 0.45
N SER A 136 -9.69 -6.05 0.17
CA SER A 136 -9.19 -5.28 -0.95
C SER A 136 -8.94 -3.84 -0.56
N LEU A 137 -7.79 -3.30 -1.00
CA LEU A 137 -7.49 -1.88 -0.94
C LEU A 137 -7.79 -1.28 -2.31
N SER A 138 -8.72 -0.33 -2.35
CA SER A 138 -9.00 0.50 -3.53
C SER A 138 -8.45 1.90 -3.29
N TRP A 139 -7.90 2.53 -4.31
CA TRP A 139 -7.37 3.90 -4.23
C TRP A 139 -7.73 4.71 -5.47
N GLU A 140 -7.81 6.01 -5.28
CA GLU A 140 -8.02 7.01 -6.33
C GLU A 140 -7.12 8.22 -6.08
N PHE A 141 -6.27 8.53 -7.05
CA PHE A 141 -5.43 9.72 -7.07
C PHE A 141 -6.03 10.73 -8.06
N HIS A 142 -6.33 11.94 -7.58
CA HIS A 142 -7.05 12.97 -8.34
C HIS A 142 -6.19 14.22 -8.50
N TYR A 143 -6.22 14.79 -9.69
CA TYR A 143 -5.91 16.18 -9.99
C TYR A 143 -7.23 16.88 -10.33
N TRP A 144 -7.56 17.92 -9.56
CA TRP A 144 -8.82 18.66 -9.73
C TRP A 144 -8.94 19.35 -11.08
N THR A 145 -7.81 19.70 -11.67
CA THR A 145 -7.72 20.35 -12.97
C THR A 145 -6.55 19.73 -13.72
N VAL A 146 -6.67 19.55 -15.03
CA VAL A 146 -5.56 19.17 -15.91
C VAL A 146 -5.51 20.11 -17.10
N CYS A 147 -4.31 20.32 -17.59
CA CYS A 147 -4.02 21.10 -18.78
C CYS A 147 -3.73 20.13 -19.94
N SER A 148 -4.18 20.44 -21.15
CA SER A 148 -3.76 19.74 -22.38
C SER A 148 -3.49 20.73 -23.51
N LYS A 149 -2.58 20.38 -24.42
CA LYS A 149 -2.29 21.20 -25.60
C LYS A 149 -3.24 20.86 -26.74
N ARG A 150 -3.85 21.90 -27.32
CA ARG A 150 -4.64 21.79 -28.54
C ARG A 150 -3.76 21.88 -29.79
N PRO A 151 -4.22 21.36 -30.94
CA PRO A 151 -3.49 21.46 -32.22
C PRO A 151 -3.17 22.89 -32.66
N ASP A 152 -3.96 23.88 -32.23
CA ASP A 152 -3.77 25.31 -32.50
C ASP A 152 -2.76 25.99 -31.54
N GLY A 153 -2.14 25.23 -30.64
CA GLY A 153 -1.18 25.71 -29.64
C GLY A 153 -1.82 26.26 -28.36
N ALA A 154 -3.15 26.41 -28.32
CA ALA A 154 -3.86 26.86 -27.12
C ALA A 154 -3.83 25.80 -26.01
N THR A 155 -3.83 26.25 -24.75
CA THR A 155 -3.97 25.36 -23.60
C THR A 155 -5.45 25.18 -23.27
N LEU A 156 -5.91 23.94 -23.25
CA LEU A 156 -7.23 23.56 -22.74
C LEU A 156 -7.12 23.22 -21.26
N ILE A 157 -7.92 23.85 -20.43
CA ILE A 157 -8.03 23.58 -19.00
C ILE A 157 -9.30 22.76 -18.76
N GLN A 158 -9.17 21.58 -18.17
CA GLN A 158 -10.28 20.66 -17.90
C GLN A 158 -10.34 20.36 -16.41
N SER A 159 -11.51 20.54 -15.80
CA SER A 159 -11.74 20.22 -14.39
C SER A 159 -12.36 18.84 -14.22
N GLY A 160 -12.00 18.13 -13.15
CA GLY A 160 -12.62 16.86 -12.74
C GLY A 160 -12.23 15.62 -13.55
N VAL A 161 -11.17 15.69 -14.37
CA VAL A 161 -10.80 14.60 -15.30
C VAL A 161 -9.44 13.94 -14.97
N GLY A 162 -8.63 14.54 -14.10
CA GLY A 162 -7.30 14.03 -13.77
C GLY A 162 -7.33 12.89 -12.76
N LYS A 163 -7.95 11.75 -13.09
CA LYS A 163 -8.12 10.65 -12.13
C LYS A 163 -7.28 9.43 -12.52
N ARG A 164 -6.70 8.80 -11.51
CA ARG A 164 -6.11 7.46 -11.56
C ARG A 164 -6.66 6.64 -10.42
N SER A 165 -6.87 5.35 -10.66
CA SER A 165 -7.38 4.46 -9.63
C SER A 165 -6.81 3.07 -9.81
N GLY A 166 -6.82 2.31 -8.73
CA GLY A 166 -6.40 0.94 -8.73
C GLY A 166 -7.00 0.18 -7.57
N LYS A 167 -6.84 -1.14 -7.62
CA LYS A 167 -7.32 -2.06 -6.62
C LYS A 167 -6.33 -3.20 -6.45
N MET A 168 -6.10 -3.61 -5.22
CA MET A 168 -5.27 -4.76 -4.87
C MET A 168 -5.97 -5.59 -3.79
N TYR A 169 -5.56 -6.85 -3.66
CA TYR A 169 -6.18 -7.82 -2.76
C TYR A 169 -5.18 -8.36 -1.75
N PHE A 170 -5.66 -8.63 -0.55
CA PHE A 170 -4.90 -9.26 0.53
C PHE A 170 -5.84 -10.05 1.41
N THR A 171 -5.29 -10.87 2.29
CA THR A 171 -6.06 -11.72 3.19
C THR A 171 -5.78 -11.34 4.64
N THR A 172 -6.76 -11.53 5.52
CA THR A 172 -6.53 -11.53 6.96
C THR A 172 -6.95 -12.84 7.62
N ARG A 173 -6.18 -13.25 8.63
CA ARG A 173 -6.40 -14.50 9.37
C ARG A 173 -5.93 -14.37 10.82
N PRO A 174 -6.65 -14.93 11.82
CA PRO A 174 -6.19 -14.92 13.21
C PRO A 174 -4.84 -15.64 13.34
N GLY A 175 -3.92 -15.10 14.13
CA GLY A 175 -2.59 -15.68 14.35
C GLY A 175 -1.64 -15.66 13.15
N ALA A 176 -2.02 -15.03 12.02
CA ALA A 176 -1.08 -14.74 10.94
C ALA A 176 -0.03 -13.70 11.36
N ARG A 177 0.90 -13.37 10.45
CA ARG A 177 1.96 -12.41 10.72
C ARG A 177 1.40 -11.02 10.97
N LEU A 178 1.87 -10.34 12.02
CA LEU A 178 1.43 -8.98 12.32
C LEU A 178 1.84 -8.03 11.18
N PRO A 179 0.95 -7.10 10.75
CA PRO A 179 1.30 -6.08 9.76
C PRO A 179 2.58 -5.32 10.08
N ARG A 180 2.81 -4.99 11.35
CA ARG A 180 4.02 -4.30 11.80
C ARG A 180 5.30 -5.11 11.51
N ASP A 181 5.26 -6.41 11.76
CA ASP A 181 6.39 -7.30 11.45
C ASP A 181 6.56 -7.45 9.94
N ALA A 182 5.46 -7.55 9.19
CA ALA A 182 5.49 -7.58 7.73
C ALA A 182 6.13 -6.33 7.10
N ILE A 183 5.84 -5.14 7.65
CA ILE A 183 6.45 -3.88 7.24
C ILE A 183 7.93 -3.84 7.64
N ARG A 184 8.27 -4.27 8.86
CA ARG A 184 9.66 -4.23 9.36
C ARG A 184 10.59 -5.12 8.54
N ASP A 185 10.16 -6.35 8.24
CA ASP A 185 11.00 -7.30 7.52
C ASP A 185 10.73 -7.28 6.00
N TYR A 186 10.24 -6.15 5.48
CA TYR A 186 10.01 -5.92 4.06
C TYR A 186 11.30 -6.01 3.25
N GLN A 187 11.36 -6.91 2.28
CA GLN A 187 12.51 -7.11 1.37
C GLN A 187 12.15 -7.00 -0.11
N GLY A 188 10.87 -6.78 -0.44
CA GLY A 188 10.36 -6.81 -1.80
C GLY A 188 10.32 -5.45 -2.50
N CYS A 189 9.59 -5.38 -3.61
CA CYS A 189 9.21 -4.14 -4.27
C CYS A 189 7.79 -3.74 -3.91
N ALA A 190 7.51 -2.44 -3.88
CA ALA A 190 6.15 -1.94 -3.73
C ALA A 190 5.25 -2.42 -4.87
N LEU A 191 3.94 -2.44 -4.66
CA LEU A 191 3.00 -2.68 -5.75
C LEU A 191 2.83 -1.39 -6.55
N LYS A 192 2.60 -1.56 -7.86
CA LYS A 192 2.27 -0.47 -8.77
C LYS A 192 1.01 0.26 -8.28
N GLY A 193 1.14 1.57 -8.07
CA GLY A 193 0.01 2.48 -7.88
C GLY A 193 -0.25 3.25 -9.17
N THR A 194 0.24 4.49 -9.25
CA THR A 194 0.14 5.36 -10.42
C THR A 194 1.46 6.05 -10.70
N ALA A 195 1.83 6.17 -11.99
CA ALA A 195 2.96 6.96 -12.43
C ALA A 195 2.48 7.99 -13.45
N GLU A 196 2.93 9.24 -13.30
CA GLU A 196 2.52 10.37 -14.14
C GLU A 196 3.76 11.16 -14.58
N LYS A 197 3.89 11.37 -15.89
CA LYS A 197 4.84 12.35 -16.43
C LYS A 197 4.14 13.69 -16.47
N VAL A 198 4.59 14.61 -15.62
CA VAL A 198 3.99 15.95 -15.48
C VAL A 198 4.94 16.97 -16.09
N ALA A 199 4.49 17.62 -17.17
CA ALA A 199 5.26 18.71 -17.77
C ALA A 199 5.18 19.96 -16.90
N ASN A 200 6.33 20.58 -16.63
CA ASN A 200 6.39 21.85 -15.94
C ASN A 200 5.88 22.94 -16.90
N SER A 201 4.61 23.33 -16.76
CA SER A 201 4.00 24.39 -17.55
C SER A 201 3.69 25.60 -16.67
N SER A 202 3.75 26.80 -17.24
CA SER A 202 3.44 28.06 -16.54
C SER A 202 1.98 28.22 -16.11
N THR A 203 1.13 27.24 -16.42
CA THR A 203 -0.29 27.19 -16.05
C THR A 203 -0.49 26.45 -14.72
N ALA A 204 -1.43 26.92 -13.91
CA ALA A 204 -1.74 26.39 -12.57
C ALA A 204 -2.34 24.96 -12.54
N CYS A 205 -2.32 24.21 -13.65
CA CYS A 205 -2.74 22.81 -13.72
C CYS A 205 -1.65 21.88 -14.30
N PRO A 206 -1.62 20.61 -13.89
CA PRO A 206 -0.71 19.60 -14.43
C PRO A 206 -1.03 19.34 -15.89
N ASN A 207 0.00 19.36 -16.74
CA ASN A 207 -0.08 18.79 -18.08
C ASN A 207 0.35 17.33 -18.00
N LEU A 208 -0.64 16.43 -18.00
CA LEU A 208 -0.42 14.98 -17.92
C LEU A 208 -0.03 14.47 -19.30
N LEU A 209 1.22 14.07 -19.46
CA LEU A 209 1.73 13.51 -20.70
C LEU A 209 1.38 12.01 -20.82
N ALA A 210 2.03 11.34 -21.78
CA ALA A 210 2.00 9.89 -21.87
C ALA A 210 2.24 9.24 -20.49
N GLN A 211 1.48 8.20 -20.19
CA GLN A 211 1.64 7.45 -18.95
C GLN A 211 2.97 6.70 -18.99
N PRO A 212 3.95 7.07 -18.14
CA PRO A 212 5.19 6.33 -18.07
C PRO A 212 4.93 4.96 -17.45
N GLU A 213 5.78 3.98 -17.78
CA GLU A 213 5.76 2.71 -17.07
C GLU A 213 6.18 2.94 -15.62
N ALA A 214 5.40 2.42 -14.68
CA ALA A 214 5.68 2.56 -13.26
C ALA A 214 6.88 1.71 -12.86
N GLN A 215 7.73 2.25 -11.99
CA GLN A 215 8.93 1.60 -11.48
C GLN A 215 8.87 1.55 -9.94
N PRO A 216 7.93 0.79 -9.35
CA PRO A 216 7.71 0.80 -7.90
C PRO A 216 8.89 0.19 -7.11
N CYS A 217 9.76 -0.58 -7.77
CA CYS A 217 11.00 -1.08 -7.18
C CYS A 217 12.06 -0.01 -6.94
N ASN A 218 11.95 1.17 -7.56
CA ASN A 218 12.90 2.27 -7.33
C ASN A 218 12.63 2.99 -6.01
N LEU A 219 11.47 2.76 -5.40
CA LEU A 219 11.18 3.24 -4.05
C LEU A 219 11.96 2.39 -3.03
N ASP A 220 12.89 3.01 -2.32
CA ASP A 220 13.69 2.34 -1.29
C ASP A 220 12.89 2.13 0.01
N VAL A 221 11.94 1.18 -0.06
CA VAL A 221 11.12 0.76 1.09
C VAL A 221 11.99 0.08 2.14
N LYS A 222 13.02 -0.66 1.72
CA LYS A 222 13.89 -1.41 2.62
C LYS A 222 14.62 -0.50 3.61
N ALA A 223 15.16 0.63 3.13
CA ALA A 223 15.79 1.61 4.02
C ALA A 223 14.80 2.25 5.01
N ALA A 224 13.54 2.44 4.59
CA ALA A 224 12.50 3.05 5.42
C ALA A 224 11.74 2.05 6.30
N ALA A 225 11.85 0.74 6.05
CA ALA A 225 11.00 -0.31 6.61
C ALA A 225 10.88 -0.27 8.13
N SER A 226 12.01 -0.08 8.84
CA SER A 226 12.02 0.00 10.31
C SER A 226 11.28 1.24 10.81
N SER A 227 11.49 2.40 10.18
CA SER A 227 10.80 3.65 10.51
C SER A 227 9.30 3.55 10.21
N LEU A 228 8.93 2.92 9.10
CA LEU A 228 7.54 2.68 8.71
C LEU A 228 6.84 1.75 9.70
N ALA A 229 7.49 0.68 10.13
CA ALA A 229 6.97 -0.20 11.16
C ALA A 229 6.86 0.49 12.54
N GLY A 230 7.75 1.45 12.82
CA GLY A 230 7.70 2.27 14.03
C GLY A 230 6.56 3.28 14.02
N ALA A 231 6.32 3.92 12.87
CA ALA A 231 5.29 4.93 12.69
C ALA A 231 3.89 4.35 12.42
N ALA A 232 3.80 3.12 11.93
CA ALA A 232 2.55 2.38 11.85
C ALA A 232 1.99 2.24 13.28
N VAL A 233 0.78 2.75 13.50
CA VAL A 233 0.16 2.72 14.82
C VAL A 233 0.13 1.30 15.33
N SER A 234 0.67 1.11 16.54
CA SER A 234 0.70 -0.19 17.17
C SER A 234 -0.74 -0.69 17.36
N PRO A 235 -1.03 -1.95 17.01
CA PRO A 235 -2.35 -2.53 17.26
C PRO A 235 -2.73 -2.33 18.72
N THR A 236 -3.89 -1.72 18.97
CA THR A 236 -4.49 -1.66 20.30
C THR A 236 -5.20 -2.95 20.63
N THR A 237 -5.66 -3.67 19.61
CA THR A 237 -6.27 -5.00 19.73
C THR A 237 -5.79 -5.92 18.61
N SER A 238 -5.68 -7.21 18.93
CA SER A 238 -5.52 -8.29 17.95
C SER A 238 -6.59 -9.35 18.21
N PHE A 239 -7.07 -9.99 17.14
CA PHE A 239 -8.00 -11.11 17.25
C PHE A 239 -7.25 -12.44 17.07
N ALA A 240 -7.30 -13.28 18.10
CA ALA A 240 -6.62 -14.57 18.14
C ALA A 240 -7.50 -15.76 17.73
N GLY A 241 -8.77 -15.51 17.36
CA GLY A 241 -9.76 -16.56 17.14
C GLY A 241 -10.70 -16.74 18.33
N THR A 242 -11.78 -17.50 18.13
CA THR A 242 -12.65 -17.95 19.22
C THR A 242 -11.89 -19.00 20.04
N PRO A 243 -11.80 -18.87 21.38
CA PRO A 243 -11.22 -19.93 22.19
C PRO A 243 -12.09 -21.18 22.08
N THR A 244 -11.57 -22.23 21.45
CA THR A 244 -12.21 -23.54 21.45
C THR A 244 -12.14 -24.07 22.88
N SER A 245 -13.24 -23.92 23.63
CA SER A 245 -13.37 -24.52 24.95
C SER A 245 -13.24 -26.04 24.81
N SER A 246 -12.05 -26.57 25.09
CA SER A 246 -11.84 -28.00 25.30
C SER A 246 -11.97 -28.28 26.78
N THR A 247 -13.20 -28.35 27.26
CA THR A 247 -13.49 -29.11 28.47
C THR A 247 -14.83 -29.80 28.26
N ALA A 248 -14.77 -31.02 27.72
CA ALA A 248 -15.86 -31.95 27.84
C ALA A 248 -16.07 -32.21 29.34
N THR A 249 -17.12 -31.61 29.91
CA THR A 249 -17.60 -31.95 31.24
C THR A 249 -18.06 -33.40 31.18
N SER A 250 -17.19 -34.32 31.57
CA SER A 250 -17.60 -35.70 31.86
C SER A 250 -18.48 -35.65 33.10
N THR A 251 -19.80 -35.59 32.90
CA THR A 251 -20.78 -35.78 33.96
C THR A 251 -20.64 -37.21 34.47
N ALA A 252 -19.80 -37.41 35.49
CA ALA A 252 -19.76 -38.63 36.26
C ALA A 252 -21.08 -38.73 37.03
N LYS A 253 -22.02 -39.51 36.48
CA LYS A 253 -23.29 -39.85 37.11
C LYS A 253 -22.99 -40.71 38.33
N THR A 254 -22.92 -40.08 39.50
CA THR A 254 -22.75 -40.79 40.76
C THR A 254 -24.11 -41.37 41.15
N THR A 255 -24.26 -42.68 41.03
CA THR A 255 -25.37 -43.43 41.61
C THR A 255 -25.25 -43.40 43.12
N SER A 256 -26.14 -42.66 43.80
CA SER A 256 -26.38 -42.81 45.24
C SER A 256 -27.74 -43.47 45.46
N SER A 257 -27.71 -44.72 45.90
CA SER A 257 -28.85 -45.42 46.46
C SER A 257 -29.17 -44.87 47.85
N SER A 258 -30.44 -44.60 48.11
CA SER A 258 -30.97 -44.57 49.48
C SER A 258 -32.47 -44.82 49.43
N GLY A 259 -32.87 -46.02 49.88
CA GLY A 259 -34.25 -46.37 50.19
C GLY A 259 -34.79 -45.57 51.39
N PRO A 260 -36.09 -45.71 51.64
CA PRO A 260 -36.55 -46.71 52.61
C PRO A 260 -37.47 -47.79 52.03
#